data_AF-A0A1B6K0S5-F1
#
_entry.id   AF-A0A1B6K0S5-F1
#
_cell.length_a   1.000
_cell.length_b   1.000
_cell.length_c   1.000
_cell.angle_alpha   90.00
_cell.angle_beta   90.00
_cell.angle_gamma   90.00
#
_symmetry.space_group_name_H-M   'P 1'
#
loop_
_entity.id
_entity.type
_entity.pdbx_description
1 polymer ?
#
loop_
_entity_poly.entity_id
_entity_poly.type
_entity_poly.pdbx_seq_one_letter_code
_entity_poly.pdbx_strand_id
1 'polypeptide(L)'
;KTDADGKSSGRKPQTEEPPVEGEDGELCADATIDTIFNSAEGVTYAFKGLHYWKLTDTSIAAGYPRLISKSWIGLPGNIDAAFTYKNGKTFFFKGSKYWRYTGKVMDGDYPKEISEGFTGIPNNIDAAMVWGGNGKIYFYKGSKFW
;
A
#
# COMPACT_ATOMS: atom_id res chain seq x y z
N LYS A 1 -24.76 69.76 -2.59
CA LYS A 1 -24.47 68.59 -3.44
C LYS A 1 -23.25 67.92 -2.82
N THR A 2 -23.44 67.05 -1.81
CA THR A 2 -23.63 65.58 -1.93
C THR A 2 -22.52 64.92 -2.74
N ASP A 3 -21.85 63.83 -2.38
CA ASP A 3 -21.79 62.91 -1.21
C ASP A 3 -20.49 62.10 -1.42
N ALA A 4 -19.73 61.79 -0.36
CA ALA A 4 -19.63 60.50 0.34
C ALA A 4 -18.92 59.33 -0.40
N ASP A 5 -18.11 58.66 0.42
CA ASP A 5 -17.31 57.45 0.26
C ASP A 5 -17.94 56.26 -0.48
N GLY A 6 -17.07 55.41 -1.04
CA GLY A 6 -17.50 54.08 -1.51
C GLY A 6 -16.41 53.25 -2.17
N LYS A 7 -15.34 52.88 -1.44
CA LYS A 7 -14.39 51.86 -1.91
C LYS A 7 -15.00 50.47 -1.64
N SER A 8 -15.76 49.96 -2.60
CA SER A 8 -16.32 48.60 -2.55
C SER A 8 -15.21 47.57 -2.79
N SER A 9 -14.73 46.95 -1.71
CA SER A 9 -13.96 45.70 -1.77
C SER A 9 -14.96 44.56 -1.96
N GLY A 10 -15.15 44.12 -3.20
CA GLY A 10 -15.88 42.89 -3.48
C GLY A 10 -15.08 41.70 -3.00
N ARG A 11 -15.43 41.13 -1.84
CA ARG A 11 -15.05 39.76 -1.49
C ARG A 11 -15.67 38.84 -2.54
N LYS A 12 -14.84 38.17 -3.34
CA LYS A 12 -15.28 37.00 -4.10
C LYS A 12 -15.90 36.01 -3.11
N PRO A 13 -17.04 35.37 -3.44
CA PRO A 13 -17.56 34.29 -2.62
C PRO A 13 -16.47 33.22 -2.48
N GLN A 14 -16.05 32.95 -1.24
CA GLN A 14 -15.35 31.70 -0.97
C GLN A 14 -16.37 30.60 -1.24
N THR A 15 -16.17 29.87 -2.32
CA THR A 15 -16.70 28.52 -2.43
C THR A 15 -16.16 27.78 -1.23
N GLU A 16 -17.00 27.48 -0.23
CA GLU A 16 -16.66 26.47 0.76
C GLU A 16 -16.36 25.19 -0.03
N GLU A 17 -15.10 24.78 -0.01
CA GLU A 17 -14.74 23.46 -0.51
C GLU A 17 -15.56 22.44 0.27
N PRO A 18 -16.20 21.49 -0.42
CA PRO A 18 -16.92 20.44 0.28
C PRO A 18 -15.96 19.71 1.24
N PRO A 19 -16.46 19.13 2.36
CA PRO A 19 -15.62 18.33 3.22
C PRO A 19 -14.90 17.28 2.36
N VAL A 20 -13.58 17.16 2.53
CA VAL A 20 -12.77 16.14 1.87
C VAL A 20 -13.19 14.78 2.43
N GLU A 21 -14.28 14.22 1.91
CA GLU A 21 -14.64 12.83 2.10
C GLU A 21 -13.67 11.98 1.26
N GLY A 22 -12.79 11.23 1.93
CA GLY A 22 -12.16 10.06 1.31
C GLY A 22 -10.64 9.89 1.37
N GLU A 23 -9.88 10.66 2.15
CA GLU A 23 -8.42 10.40 2.26
C GLU A 23 -8.09 9.23 3.21
N ASP A 24 -8.86 9.05 4.29
CA ASP A 24 -8.75 7.89 5.21
C ASP A 24 -9.80 6.80 4.93
N GLY A 25 -10.82 7.12 4.13
CA GLY A 25 -12.16 6.56 4.20
C GLY A 25 -12.36 5.11 3.74
N GLU A 26 -11.39 4.49 3.08
CA GLU A 26 -11.51 3.07 2.66
C GLU A 26 -10.63 2.13 3.52
N LEU A 27 -9.48 2.64 4.01
CA LEU A 27 -8.59 1.85 4.85
C LEU A 27 -9.19 1.63 6.24
N CYS A 28 -9.78 2.67 6.82
CA CYS A 28 -10.37 2.64 8.16
C CYS A 28 -11.89 2.41 8.18
N ALA A 29 -12.52 2.22 7.01
CA ALA A 29 -13.95 1.93 6.92
C ALA A 29 -14.35 0.59 7.54
N ASP A 30 -13.42 -0.37 7.53
CA ASP A 30 -13.57 -1.66 8.19
C ASP A 30 -12.21 -2.17 8.71
N ALA A 31 -12.24 -3.26 9.47
CA ALA A 31 -11.05 -3.81 10.13
C ALA A 31 -10.17 -4.70 9.21
N THR A 32 -10.34 -4.63 7.89
CA THR A 32 -9.64 -5.50 6.94
C THR A 32 -8.68 -4.72 6.05
N ILE A 33 -7.53 -5.36 5.80
CA ILE A 33 -6.52 -4.98 4.81
C ILE A 33 -6.08 -6.27 4.11
N ASP A 34 -5.62 -6.15 2.86
CA ASP A 34 -5.13 -7.32 2.14
C ASP A 34 -3.69 -7.67 2.57
N THR A 35 -2.84 -6.65 2.71
CA THR A 35 -1.46 -6.84 3.20
C THR A 35 -0.86 -5.55 3.76
N ILE A 36 0.11 -5.70 4.65
CA ILE A 36 0.95 -4.63 5.19
C ILE A 36 2.41 -5.08 5.20
N PHE A 37 3.32 -4.20 4.79
CA PHE A 37 4.75 -4.47 4.86
C PHE A 37 5.57 -3.21 5.08
N ASN A 38 6.82 -3.40 5.51
CA ASN A 38 7.82 -2.35 5.64
C ASN A 38 8.80 -2.44 4.48
N SER A 39 8.99 -1.34 3.74
CA SER A 39 9.92 -1.28 2.61
C SER A 39 11.37 -1.19 3.07
N ALA A 40 12.31 -1.35 2.14
CA ALA A 40 13.74 -1.25 2.42
C ALA A 40 14.14 0.15 2.92
N GLU A 41 13.38 1.18 2.53
CA GLU A 41 13.55 2.57 2.95
C GLU A 41 12.92 2.87 4.31
N GLY A 42 12.40 1.86 5.01
CA GLY A 42 11.76 2.01 6.32
C GLY A 42 10.34 2.59 6.25
N VAL A 43 9.70 2.55 5.08
CA VAL A 43 8.32 3.04 4.90
C VAL A 43 7.33 1.90 5.09
N THR A 44 6.32 2.10 5.93
CA THR A 44 5.20 1.17 6.07
C THR A 44 4.14 1.45 5.01
N TYR A 45 3.73 0.42 4.28
CA TYR A 45 2.64 0.48 3.32
C TYR A 45 1.54 -0.54 3.66
N ALA A 46 0.29 -0.12 3.57
CA ALA A 46 -0.88 -0.98 3.64
C ALA A 46 -1.59 -1.03 2.27
N PHE A 47 -2.08 -2.19 1.86
CA PHE A 47 -2.76 -2.42 0.59
C PHE A 47 -4.16 -2.95 0.85
N LYS A 48 -5.13 -2.46 0.07
CA LYS A 48 -6.53 -2.91 0.10
C LYS A 48 -7.19 -2.68 -1.26
N GLY A 49 -7.79 -3.73 -1.82
CA GLY A 49 -8.43 -3.69 -3.13
C GLY A 49 -7.44 -3.28 -4.22
N LEU A 50 -7.72 -2.16 -4.90
CA LEU A 50 -6.88 -1.61 -5.96
C LEU A 50 -5.94 -0.49 -5.48
N HIS A 51 -5.99 -0.17 -4.18
CA HIS A 51 -5.32 0.96 -3.57
C HIS A 51 -4.24 0.54 -2.58
N TYR A 52 -3.29 1.44 -2.35
CA TYR A 52 -2.34 1.33 -1.26
C TYR A 52 -2.16 2.69 -0.58
N TRP A 53 -1.77 2.64 0.69
CA TRP A 53 -1.54 3.77 1.58
C TRP A 53 -0.11 3.72 2.08
N LYS A 54 0.53 4.88 2.15
CA LYS A 54 1.76 5.06 2.94
C LYS A 54 1.34 5.50 4.34
N LEU A 55 1.82 4.78 5.35
CA LEU A 55 1.56 5.12 6.74
C LEU A 55 2.73 5.95 7.30
N THR A 56 2.37 6.88 8.18
CA THR A 56 3.28 7.57 9.09
C THR A 56 3.14 6.94 10.47
N ASP A 57 3.87 7.47 11.45
CA ASP A 57 3.77 7.00 12.84
C ASP A 57 2.36 7.16 13.43
N THR A 58 1.57 8.11 12.92
CA THR A 58 0.27 8.49 13.51
C THR A 58 -0.88 8.61 12.52
N SER A 59 -0.63 8.57 11.21
CA SER A 59 -1.65 8.86 10.18
C SER A 59 -1.34 8.22 8.83
N ILE A 60 -2.24 8.41 7.88
CA ILE A 60 -1.94 8.23 6.45
C ILE A 60 -1.12 9.44 5.97
N ALA A 61 -0.13 9.20 5.11
CA ALA A 61 0.65 10.26 4.49
C ALA A 61 -0.14 10.99 3.40
N ALA A 62 0.08 12.30 3.24
CA ALA A 62 -0.59 13.11 2.22
C ALA A 62 -0.41 12.55 0.79
N GLY A 63 -1.46 12.63 -0.02
CA GLY A 63 -1.48 12.13 -1.40
C GLY A 63 -1.66 10.62 -1.52
N TYR A 64 -2.30 10.00 -0.53
CA TYR A 64 -2.76 8.61 -0.52
C TYR A 64 -4.29 8.58 -0.20
N PRO A 65 -5.04 7.55 -0.62
CA PRO A 65 -4.60 6.36 -1.35
C PRO A 65 -4.05 6.62 -2.75
N ARG A 66 -3.27 5.65 -3.27
CA ARG A 66 -2.85 5.61 -4.66
C ARG A 66 -3.23 4.28 -5.30
N LEU A 67 -3.52 4.31 -6.59
CA LEU A 67 -3.71 3.08 -7.36
C LEU A 67 -2.42 2.27 -7.41
N ILE A 68 -2.51 0.98 -7.10
CA ILE A 68 -1.40 0.04 -7.15
C ILE A 68 -0.79 0.04 -8.56
N SER A 69 -1.62 -0.11 -9.59
CA SER A 69 -1.20 -0.19 -11.00
C SER A 69 -0.46 1.03 -11.53
N LYS A 70 -0.60 2.20 -10.90
CA LYS A 70 0.13 3.43 -11.28
C LYS A 70 1.53 3.50 -10.69
N SER A 71 1.76 2.83 -9.56
CA SER A 71 3.03 2.93 -8.81
C SER A 71 3.85 1.64 -8.84
N TRP A 72 3.18 0.49 -8.92
CA TRP A 72 3.74 -0.86 -8.92
C TRP A 72 3.33 -1.51 -10.24
N ILE A 73 4.02 -1.12 -11.31
CA ILE A 73 3.63 -1.51 -12.68
C ILE A 73 3.67 -3.03 -12.83
N GLY A 74 2.52 -3.63 -13.16
CA GLY A 74 2.37 -5.08 -13.33
C GLY A 74 1.93 -5.84 -12.07
N LEU A 75 1.83 -5.18 -10.92
CA LEU A 75 1.26 -5.76 -9.71
C LEU A 75 -0.29 -5.69 -9.74
N PRO A 76 -1.01 -6.81 -9.54
CA PRO A 76 -2.47 -6.78 -9.43
C PRO A 76 -2.93 -6.15 -8.11
N GLY A 77 -4.24 -5.93 -7.95
CA GLY A 77 -4.82 -5.63 -6.64
C GLY A 77 -5.13 -6.89 -5.82
N ASN A 78 -5.71 -6.69 -4.64
CA ASN A 78 -6.12 -7.75 -3.71
C ASN A 78 -4.96 -8.68 -3.33
N ILE A 79 -3.83 -8.09 -2.91
CA ILE A 79 -2.57 -8.81 -2.67
C ILE A 79 -2.67 -9.66 -1.41
N ASP A 80 -2.37 -10.95 -1.53
CA ASP A 80 -2.58 -11.88 -0.42
C ASP A 80 -1.51 -11.74 0.68
N ALA A 81 -0.26 -11.43 0.31
CA ALA A 81 0.82 -11.20 1.28
C ALA A 81 1.98 -10.40 0.67
N ALA A 82 2.78 -9.74 1.52
CA ALA A 82 3.99 -9.07 1.09
C ALA A 82 5.06 -9.00 2.19
N PHE A 83 6.33 -9.03 1.80
CA PHE A 83 7.43 -8.71 2.71
C PHE A 83 8.61 -8.10 1.96
N THR A 84 9.44 -7.32 2.65
CA THR A 84 10.74 -6.92 2.13
C THR A 84 11.84 -7.73 2.81
N TYR A 85 12.70 -8.35 2.01
CA TYR A 85 13.82 -9.14 2.50
C TYR A 85 15.06 -8.28 2.77
N LYS A 86 16.00 -8.83 3.55
CA LYS A 86 17.26 -8.14 3.92
C LYS A 86 18.13 -7.67 2.76
N ASN A 87 17.89 -8.16 1.54
CA ASN A 87 18.57 -7.70 0.33
C ASN A 87 17.89 -6.48 -0.33
N GLY A 88 16.92 -5.85 0.35
CA GLY A 88 16.17 -4.69 -0.12
C GLY A 88 15.09 -5.00 -1.15
N LYS A 89 14.83 -6.27 -1.47
CA LYS A 89 13.80 -6.66 -2.44
C LYS A 89 12.46 -6.89 -1.75
N THR A 90 11.41 -6.33 -2.34
CA THR A 90 10.03 -6.53 -1.88
C THR A 90 9.37 -7.61 -2.71
N PHE A 91 8.76 -8.57 -2.02
CA PHE A 91 8.06 -9.71 -2.59
C PHE A 91 6.58 -9.55 -2.32
N PHE A 92 5.76 -9.66 -3.35
CA PHE A 92 4.30 -9.63 -3.26
C PHE A 92 3.74 -10.96 -3.75
N PHE A 93 2.68 -11.45 -3.13
CA PHE A 93 2.09 -12.75 -3.43
C PHE A 93 0.60 -12.61 -3.78
N LYS A 94 0.18 -13.32 -4.83
CA LYS A 94 -1.22 -13.40 -5.24
C LYS A 94 -1.48 -14.76 -5.89
N GLY A 95 -2.42 -15.53 -5.33
CA GLY A 95 -2.76 -16.84 -5.84
C GLY A 95 -1.57 -17.78 -5.77
N SER A 96 -1.15 -18.31 -6.93
CA SER A 96 0.05 -19.15 -7.04
C SER A 96 1.31 -18.38 -7.41
N LYS A 97 1.22 -17.07 -7.61
CA LYS A 97 2.31 -16.26 -8.16
C LYS A 97 2.90 -15.32 -7.15
N TYR A 98 4.16 -14.94 -7.40
CA TYR A 98 4.82 -13.87 -6.69
C TYR A 98 5.53 -12.91 -7.64
N TRP A 99 5.59 -11.64 -7.23
CA TRP A 99 6.29 -10.56 -7.89
C TRP A 99 7.45 -10.12 -7.01
N ARG A 100 8.53 -9.64 -7.64
CA ARG A 100 9.69 -9.12 -6.92
C ARG A 100 10.04 -7.74 -7.43
N TYR A 101 10.25 -6.81 -6.50
CA TYR A 101 10.52 -5.41 -6.79
C TYR A 101 11.82 -4.95 -6.11
N THR A 102 12.52 -4.04 -6.76
CA THR A 102 13.58 -3.22 -6.16
C THR A 102 13.05 -1.78 -6.10
N GLY A 103 12.78 -1.28 -4.88
CA GLY A 103 11.95 -0.08 -4.71
C GLY A 103 10.56 -0.30 -5.30
N LYS A 104 10.17 0.52 -6.29
CA LYS A 104 8.90 0.40 -7.04
C LYS A 104 9.06 -0.13 -8.47
N VAL A 105 10.26 -0.58 -8.84
CA VAL A 105 10.55 -1.16 -10.15
C VAL A 105 10.52 -2.68 -10.05
N MET A 106 9.70 -3.33 -10.88
CA MET A 106 9.63 -4.79 -10.93
C MET A 106 10.93 -5.34 -11.51
N ASP A 107 11.51 -6.35 -10.86
CA ASP A 107 12.65 -7.09 -11.41
C ASP A 107 12.22 -7.85 -12.69
N GLY A 108 13.16 -8.10 -13.60
CA GLY A 108 12.90 -8.86 -14.83
C GLY A 108 12.41 -10.29 -14.57
N ASP A 109 11.60 -10.81 -15.50
CA ASP A 109 11.04 -12.18 -15.51
C ASP A 109 10.06 -12.50 -14.36
N TYR A 110 9.44 -11.47 -13.78
CA TYR A 110 8.35 -11.61 -12.81
C TYR A 110 6.99 -11.26 -13.45
N PRO A 111 5.88 -11.86 -12.99
CA PRO A 111 5.79 -12.79 -11.85
C PRO A 111 6.27 -14.22 -12.15
N LYS A 112 6.57 -14.96 -11.08
CA LYS A 112 6.92 -16.40 -11.10
C LYS A 112 5.98 -17.21 -10.22
N GLU A 113 5.93 -18.52 -10.40
CA GLU A 113 5.18 -19.40 -9.50
C GLU A 113 5.87 -19.50 -8.14
N ILE A 114 5.10 -19.49 -7.05
CA ILE A 114 5.59 -19.63 -5.68
C ILE A 114 6.44 -20.90 -5.54
N SER A 115 6.05 -21.99 -6.20
CA SER A 115 6.79 -23.25 -6.19
C SER A 115 8.20 -23.17 -6.80
N GLU A 116 8.49 -22.19 -7.66
CA GLU A 116 9.81 -22.00 -8.25
C GLU A 116 10.78 -21.26 -7.32
N GLY A 117 10.27 -20.30 -6.55
CA GLY A 117 11.09 -19.43 -5.69
C GLY A 117 11.04 -19.77 -4.20
N PHE A 118 9.97 -20.44 -3.77
CA PHE A 118 9.62 -20.71 -2.37
C PHE A 118 9.09 -22.14 -2.24
N THR A 119 9.96 -23.11 -2.55
CA THR A 119 9.62 -24.54 -2.49
C THR A 119 9.02 -24.93 -1.14
N GLY A 120 7.86 -25.59 -1.16
CA GLY A 120 7.14 -26.04 0.04
C GLY A 120 6.13 -25.05 0.61
N ILE A 121 6.10 -23.81 0.11
CA ILE A 121 5.09 -22.81 0.49
C ILE A 121 3.81 -23.03 -0.34
N PRO A 122 2.62 -23.04 0.28
CA PRO A 122 1.37 -23.20 -0.44
C PRO A 122 1.00 -21.94 -1.25
N ASN A 123 0.11 -22.10 -2.22
CA ASN A 123 -0.55 -20.97 -2.89
C ASN A 123 -1.58 -20.31 -1.95
N ASN A 124 -2.05 -19.09 -2.27
CA ASN A 124 -3.07 -18.37 -1.51
C ASN A 124 -2.71 -18.31 -0.01
N ILE A 125 -1.52 -17.79 0.29
CA ILE A 125 -1.08 -17.51 1.65
C ILE A 125 -1.82 -16.29 2.20
N ASP A 126 -2.01 -16.21 3.50
CA ASP A 126 -2.75 -15.12 4.16
C ASP A 126 -1.84 -13.99 4.64
N ALA A 127 -0.57 -14.31 4.94
CA ALA A 127 0.43 -13.33 5.33
C ALA A 127 1.85 -13.88 5.12
N ALA A 128 2.81 -12.97 5.01
CA ALA A 128 4.23 -13.29 5.02
C ALA A 128 4.99 -12.18 5.74
N MET A 129 5.99 -12.53 6.55
CA MET A 129 6.85 -11.53 7.18
C MET A 129 8.26 -12.06 7.41
N VAL A 130 9.23 -11.16 7.48
CA VAL A 130 10.58 -11.49 7.95
C VAL A 130 10.63 -11.30 9.47
N TRP A 131 10.89 -12.36 10.22
CA TRP A 131 10.98 -12.25 11.68
C TRP A 131 12.34 -11.69 12.11
N GLY A 132 12.32 -10.61 12.89
CA GLY A 132 13.54 -9.93 13.33
C GLY A 132 14.46 -10.76 14.23
N GLY A 133 13.93 -11.78 14.91
CA GLY A 133 14.72 -12.62 15.84
C GLY A 133 15.74 -13.53 15.16
N ASN A 134 15.44 -14.04 13.95
CA ASN A 134 16.35 -14.93 13.21
C ASN A 134 16.51 -14.59 11.72
N GLY A 135 15.82 -13.55 11.23
CA GLY A 135 15.87 -13.11 9.84
C GLY A 135 15.25 -14.07 8.83
N LYS A 136 14.50 -15.09 9.28
CA LYS A 136 13.77 -16.01 8.40
C LYS A 136 12.45 -15.42 7.96
N ILE A 137 11.98 -15.85 6.80
CA ILE A 137 10.66 -15.52 6.28
C ILE A 137 9.69 -16.56 6.84
N TYR A 138 8.57 -16.08 7.40
CA TYR A 138 7.47 -16.92 7.87
C TYR A 138 6.27 -16.67 6.98
N PHE A 139 5.68 -17.74 6.48
CA PHE A 139 4.45 -17.70 5.67
C PHE A 139 3.29 -18.27 6.48
N TYR A 140 2.11 -17.66 6.38
CA TYR A 140 0.92 -18.06 7.13
C TYR A 140 -0.21 -18.43 6.20
N LYS A 141 -0.95 -19.50 6.53
CA LYS A 141 -2.19 -19.88 5.85
C LYS A 141 -3.10 -20.65 6.79
N GLY A 142 -4.28 -20.11 7.07
CA GLY A 142 -5.20 -20.58 8.09
C GLY A 142 -4.50 -20.70 9.44
N SER A 143 -4.53 -21.89 10.03
CA SER A 143 -3.88 -22.18 11.32
C SER A 143 -2.44 -22.69 11.20
N LYS A 144 -1.84 -22.66 10.00
CA LYS A 144 -0.50 -23.19 9.73
C LYS A 144 0.47 -22.08 9.35
N PHE A 145 1.74 -22.35 9.62
CA PHE A 145 2.84 -21.55 9.11
C PHE A 145 3.97 -22.45 8.59
N TRP A 146 4.83 -21.86 7.76
CA TRP A 146 6.01 -22.48 7.16
C TRP A 146 7.22 -21.56 7.32
#